data_AF-A0A7G5XI23-F1
#
_entry.id   AF-A0A7G5XI23-F1
#
_cell.length_a   1.000
_cell.length_b   1.000
_cell.length_c   1.000
_cell.angle_alpha   90.00
_cell.angle_beta   90.00
_cell.angle_gamma   90.00
#
_symmetry.space_group_name_H-M   'P 1'
#
loop_
_entity.id
_entity.type
_entity.pdbx_description
1 polymer ?
#
loop_
_entity_poly.entity_id
_entity_poly.type
_entity_poly.pdbx_seq_one_letter_code
_entity_poly.pdbx_strand_id
1 'polypeptide(L)'
;MTPLFKKLNYKAQGTIVSINHPDSFLPELKVMSEEATIIDSLAKAKQIEFVIVFATKQKEVDKAAEQIAKKAVADAVIWFCYPKGTSKKYSCEFNRDNGWAKLGELGYEPVRAVAIDEDWSALRFRKVENIKTMTRSFAMTDVGKKKVAAAKKK
;
A
#
# COMPACT_ATOMS: atom_id res chain seq x y z
N MET A 1 1.72 -19.83 1.85
CA MET A 1 1.25 -18.51 1.42
C MET A 1 -0.27 -18.52 1.37
N THR A 2 -0.95 -17.59 2.04
CA THR A 2 -2.42 -17.55 2.04
C THR A 2 -3.00 -17.00 0.72
N PRO A 3 -4.28 -17.29 0.40
CA PRO A 3 -4.94 -16.68 -0.75
C PRO A 3 -4.96 -15.15 -0.71
N LEU A 4 -5.04 -14.55 0.49
CA LEU A 4 -5.00 -13.11 0.68
C LEU A 4 -3.62 -12.54 0.34
N PHE A 5 -2.54 -13.13 0.85
CA PHE A 5 -1.18 -12.64 0.53
C PHE A 5 -0.83 -12.80 -0.95
N LYS A 6 -1.34 -13.85 -1.63
CA LYS A 6 -1.27 -13.95 -3.10
C LYS A 6 -1.97 -12.78 -3.79
N LYS A 7 -3.17 -12.39 -3.33
CA LYS A 7 -3.90 -11.20 -3.84
C LYS A 7 -3.14 -9.90 -3.57
N LEU A 8 -2.50 -9.79 -2.40
CA LEU A 8 -1.64 -8.67 -1.99
C LEU A 8 -0.28 -8.65 -2.71
N ASN A 9 -0.09 -9.43 -3.76
CA ASN A 9 1.15 -9.43 -4.55
C ASN A 9 2.40 -9.72 -3.71
N TYR A 10 2.26 -10.50 -2.64
CA TYR A 10 3.42 -11.10 -1.97
C TYR A 10 4.07 -12.11 -2.92
N LYS A 11 5.41 -12.09 -2.96
CA LYS A 11 6.25 -12.85 -3.89
C LYS A 11 7.41 -13.53 -3.16
N ALA A 12 7.17 -14.03 -1.95
CA ALA A 12 8.19 -14.62 -1.09
C ALA A 12 9.26 -13.62 -0.61
N GLN A 13 8.90 -12.35 -0.40
CA GLN A 13 9.81 -11.40 0.28
C GLN A 13 10.11 -11.90 1.70
N GLY A 14 11.38 -11.83 2.12
CA GLY A 14 11.81 -12.40 3.40
C GLY A 14 11.27 -11.68 4.64
N THR A 15 10.79 -10.45 4.49
CA THR A 15 10.19 -9.65 5.57
C THR A 15 8.83 -9.12 5.15
N ILE A 16 7.84 -9.26 6.03
CA ILE A 16 6.54 -8.60 5.94
C ILE A 16 6.47 -7.54 7.03
N VAL A 17 6.43 -6.27 6.63
CA VAL A 17 6.21 -5.16 7.56
C VAL A 17 4.70 -4.89 7.65
N SER A 18 4.08 -5.13 8.81
CA SER A 18 2.64 -4.99 9.04
C SER A 18 2.37 -3.96 10.14
N ILE A 19 1.94 -2.76 9.76
CA ILE A 19 1.79 -1.63 10.68
C ILE A 19 0.32 -1.41 11.05
N ASN A 20 0.04 -1.25 12.34
CA ASN A 20 -1.29 -0.94 12.90
C ASN A 20 -2.42 -1.90 12.49
N HIS A 21 -2.09 -3.14 12.15
CA HIS A 21 -3.07 -4.10 11.67
C HIS A 21 -4.14 -4.41 12.73
N PRO A 22 -5.40 -4.63 12.33
CA PRO A 22 -6.47 -5.01 13.26
C PRO A 22 -6.33 -6.48 13.67
N ASP A 23 -6.99 -6.85 14.76
CA ASP A 23 -7.02 -8.25 15.24
C ASP A 23 -7.54 -9.23 14.17
N SER A 24 -8.45 -8.78 13.29
CA SER A 24 -8.96 -9.59 12.18
C SER A 24 -7.87 -10.03 11.19
N PHE A 25 -6.72 -9.33 11.17
CA PHE A 25 -5.59 -9.64 10.30
C PHE A 25 -4.54 -10.55 10.97
N LEU A 26 -4.62 -10.77 12.30
CA LEU A 26 -3.67 -11.63 13.03
C LEU A 26 -3.62 -13.08 12.50
N PRO A 27 -4.74 -13.74 12.15
CA PRO A 27 -4.70 -15.10 11.60
C PRO A 27 -3.86 -15.20 10.32
N GLU A 28 -3.95 -14.19 9.45
CA GLU A 28 -3.17 -14.12 8.21
C GLU A 28 -1.67 -13.96 8.49
N LEU A 29 -1.30 -13.10 9.44
CA LEU A 29 0.10 -12.93 9.87
C LEU A 29 0.66 -14.19 10.54
N LYS A 30 -0.16 -14.90 11.32
CA LYS A 30 0.27 -16.15 11.96
C LYS A 30 0.66 -17.19 10.92
N VAL A 31 -0.15 -17.40 9.88
CA VAL A 31 0.19 -18.32 8.79
C VAL A 31 1.43 -17.84 8.03
N MET A 32 1.55 -16.54 7.76
CA MET A 32 2.70 -16.01 7.01
C MET A 32 4.01 -16.00 7.80
N SER A 33 3.97 -16.09 9.13
CA SER A 33 5.19 -16.15 9.97
C SER A 33 6.02 -17.42 9.76
N GLU A 34 5.45 -18.46 9.14
CA GLU A 34 6.18 -19.66 8.71
C GLU A 34 7.03 -19.43 7.45
N GLU A 35 6.76 -18.37 6.69
CA GLU A 35 7.41 -18.08 5.39
C GLU A 35 8.25 -16.79 5.39
N ALA A 36 7.97 -15.87 6.30
CA ALA A 36 8.66 -14.58 6.38
C ALA A 36 8.74 -14.06 7.81
N THR A 37 9.74 -13.22 8.05
CA THR A 37 9.85 -12.48 9.31
C THR A 37 8.78 -11.39 9.34
N ILE A 38 7.92 -11.41 10.37
CA ILE A 38 6.90 -10.37 10.58
C ILE A 38 7.48 -9.27 11.45
N ILE A 39 7.38 -8.02 10.99
CA ILE A 39 7.80 -6.83 11.73
C ILE A 39 6.64 -5.85 11.84
N ASP A 40 6.42 -5.32 13.04
CA ASP A 40 5.32 -4.41 13.39
C ASP A 40 5.72 -2.93 13.44
N SER A 41 6.97 -2.62 13.10
CA SER A 41 7.53 -1.26 13.18
C SER A 41 8.42 -0.94 11.99
N LEU A 42 8.12 0.19 11.34
CA LEU A 42 8.95 0.75 10.26
C LEU A 42 10.37 1.08 10.75
N ALA A 43 10.57 1.35 12.03
CA ALA A 43 11.89 1.64 12.59
C ALA A 43 12.82 0.41 12.55
N LYS A 44 12.28 -0.79 12.80
CA LYS A 44 13.02 -2.06 12.82
C LYS A 44 13.42 -2.54 11.41
N ALA A 45 12.69 -2.12 10.38
CA ALA A 45 13.02 -2.46 8.99
C ALA A 45 14.26 -1.67 8.53
N LYS A 46 15.31 -2.37 8.10
CA LYS A 46 16.47 -1.75 7.43
C LYS A 46 16.14 -1.35 5.99
N GLN A 47 15.44 -2.22 5.29
CA GLN A 47 14.98 -2.07 3.93
C GLN A 47 13.57 -2.65 3.81
N ILE A 48 12.75 -2.10 2.92
CA ILE A 48 11.35 -2.50 2.76
C ILE A 48 11.13 -3.03 1.35
N GLU A 49 10.82 -4.32 1.25
CA GLU A 49 10.41 -4.98 0.01
C GLU A 49 8.90 -5.25 -0.05
N PHE A 50 8.28 -5.53 1.11
CA PHE A 50 6.85 -5.67 1.28
C PHE A 50 6.39 -4.97 2.56
N VAL A 51 5.38 -4.11 2.44
CA VAL A 51 4.76 -3.43 3.58
C VAL A 51 3.25 -3.31 3.39
N ILE A 52 2.52 -3.48 4.49
CA ILE A 52 1.09 -3.24 4.60
C ILE A 52 0.83 -2.36 5.82
N VAL A 53 0.20 -1.21 5.62
CA VAL A 53 -0.08 -0.22 6.67
C VAL A 53 -1.57 -0.04 6.79
N PHE A 54 -2.12 -0.27 7.97
CA PHE A 54 -3.51 0.05 8.27
C PHE A 54 -3.58 1.45 8.88
N ALA A 55 -4.46 2.29 8.35
CA ALA A 55 -4.61 3.67 8.80
C ALA A 55 -6.08 4.08 8.79
N THR A 56 -6.46 4.87 9.79
CA THR A 56 -7.77 5.51 9.87
C THR A 56 -7.65 7.03 9.83
N LYS A 57 -6.46 7.57 10.12
CA LYS A 57 -6.19 9.01 10.18
C LYS A 57 -5.17 9.46 9.13
N GLN A 58 -5.33 10.67 8.61
CA GLN A 58 -4.44 11.21 7.57
C GLN A 58 -2.98 11.26 8.03
N LYS A 59 -2.75 11.66 9.29
CA LYS A 59 -1.40 11.74 9.87
C LYS A 59 -0.66 10.39 9.87
N GLU A 60 -1.38 9.27 9.96
CA GLU A 60 -0.79 7.93 9.93
C GLU A 60 -0.29 7.61 8.53
N VAL A 61 -1.08 7.94 7.51
CA VAL A 61 -0.71 7.80 6.10
C VAL A 61 0.54 8.63 5.81
N ASP A 62 0.53 9.92 6.17
CA ASP A 62 1.62 10.84 5.86
C ASP A 62 2.94 10.39 6.51
N LYS A 63 2.90 10.05 7.81
CA LYS A 63 4.06 9.59 8.57
C LYS A 63 4.61 8.25 8.05
N ALA A 64 3.74 7.33 7.67
CA ALA A 64 4.16 6.04 7.13
C ALA A 64 4.76 6.20 5.73
N ALA A 65 4.13 7.01 4.87
CA ALA A 65 4.61 7.28 3.52
C ALA A 65 6.04 7.84 3.51
N GLU A 66 6.33 8.82 4.38
CA GLU A 66 7.68 9.39 4.49
C GLU A 66 8.73 8.37 4.96
N GLN A 67 8.39 7.53 5.93
CA GLN A 67 9.30 6.50 6.43
C GLN A 67 9.53 5.39 5.39
N ILE A 68 8.48 4.97 4.69
CA ILE A 68 8.56 3.96 3.63
C ILE A 68 9.41 4.49 2.48
N ALA A 69 9.20 5.74 2.04
CA ALA A 69 9.96 6.32 0.93
C ALA A 69 11.48 6.35 1.17
N LYS A 70 11.92 6.46 2.44
CA LYS A 70 13.34 6.44 2.83
C LYS A 70 13.97 5.04 2.82
N LYS A 71 13.16 3.98 2.90
CA LYS A 71 13.63 2.60 3.15
C LYS A 71 13.21 1.59 2.08
N ALA A 72 12.24 1.94 1.25
CA ALA A 72 11.71 1.08 0.21
C ALA A 72 12.77 0.80 -0.86
N VAL A 73 12.87 -0.46 -1.28
CA VAL A 73 13.58 -0.80 -2.51
C VAL A 73 12.86 -0.22 -3.72
N ALA A 74 13.55 -0.15 -4.85
CA ALA A 74 13.04 0.46 -6.08
C ALA A 74 11.61 -0.01 -6.41
N ASP A 75 11.37 -1.33 -6.45
CA ASP A 75 10.07 -1.93 -6.80
C ASP A 75 9.35 -2.62 -5.64
N ALA A 76 9.41 -2.01 -4.45
CA ALA A 76 8.73 -2.53 -3.26
C ALA A 76 7.21 -2.67 -3.46
N VAL A 77 6.63 -3.67 -2.80
CA VAL A 77 5.18 -3.88 -2.72
C VAL A 77 4.63 -3.14 -1.51
N ILE A 78 4.00 -1.99 -1.75
CA ILE A 78 3.51 -1.10 -0.69
C ILE A 78 1.98 -1.06 -0.72
N TRP A 79 1.36 -1.40 0.39
CA TRP A 79 -0.09 -1.35 0.58
C TRP A 79 -0.46 -0.41 1.72
N PHE A 80 -1.48 0.41 1.48
CA PHE A 80 -2.19 1.16 2.51
C PHE A 80 -3.61 0.63 2.61
N CYS A 81 -4.00 0.21 3.81
CA CYS A 81 -5.32 -0.29 4.14
C CYS A 81 -6.12 0.79 4.85
N TYR A 82 -7.39 0.88 4.47
CA TYR A 82 -8.36 1.83 5.01
C TYR A 82 -9.70 1.13 5.23
N PRO A 83 -10.46 1.54 6.26
CA PRO A 83 -11.82 1.07 6.44
C PRO A 83 -12.68 1.36 5.21
N LYS A 84 -13.50 0.40 4.82
CA LYS A 84 -14.54 0.62 3.82
C LYS A 84 -15.56 1.60 4.38
N GLY A 85 -16.17 2.40 3.51
CA GLY A 85 -17.30 3.26 3.91
C GLY A 85 -18.51 2.48 4.45
N THR A 86 -18.59 1.17 4.16
CA THR A 86 -19.64 0.27 4.67
C THR A 86 -19.29 -0.39 6.00
N SER A 87 -18.06 -0.22 6.53
CA SER A 87 -17.68 -0.77 7.82
C SER A 87 -18.52 -0.12 8.92
N LYS A 88 -19.08 -0.95 9.81
CA LYS A 88 -19.80 -0.48 11.00
C LYS A 88 -18.89 -0.36 12.22
N LYS A 89 -17.68 -0.92 12.15
CA LYS A 89 -16.74 -1.03 13.26
C LYS A 89 -15.72 0.11 13.29
N TYR A 90 -15.33 0.60 12.13
CA TYR A 90 -14.27 1.60 11.97
C TYR A 90 -14.76 2.81 11.18
N SER A 91 -14.33 3.99 11.60
CA SER A 91 -14.41 5.24 10.84
C SER A 91 -13.05 5.60 10.24
N CYS A 92 -13.04 6.39 9.17
CA CYS A 92 -11.82 6.82 8.49
C CYS A 92 -11.95 8.27 8.02
N GLU A 93 -10.88 9.04 8.15
CA GLU A 93 -10.80 10.44 7.67
C GLU A 93 -10.71 10.52 6.14
N PHE A 94 -10.42 9.41 5.48
CA PHE A 94 -10.22 9.31 4.05
C PHE A 94 -10.86 8.03 3.50
N ASN A 95 -10.77 7.84 2.19
CA ASN A 95 -11.34 6.70 1.48
C ASN A 95 -10.47 6.32 0.28
N ARG A 96 -11.00 5.44 -0.57
CA ARG A 96 -10.29 4.92 -1.76
C ARG A 96 -9.77 6.00 -2.72
N ASP A 97 -10.41 7.17 -2.77
CA ASP A 97 -10.18 8.20 -3.78
C ASP A 97 -9.51 9.47 -3.22
N ASN A 98 -9.33 9.59 -1.90
CA ASN A 98 -8.70 10.77 -1.25
C ASN A 98 -7.68 10.37 -0.17
N GLY A 99 -6.97 11.35 0.40
CA GLY A 99 -5.99 11.13 1.48
C GLY A 99 -4.62 10.59 1.02
N TRP A 100 -4.42 10.35 -0.27
CA TRP A 100 -3.19 9.75 -0.81
C TRP A 100 -2.16 10.77 -1.33
N ALA A 101 -2.44 12.08 -1.26
CA ALA A 101 -1.63 13.12 -1.90
C ALA A 101 -0.13 13.04 -1.55
N LYS A 102 0.19 12.78 -0.28
CA LYS A 102 1.57 12.63 0.21
C LYS A 102 2.36 11.52 -0.50
N LEU A 103 1.72 10.40 -0.81
CA LEU A 103 2.34 9.32 -1.60
C LEU A 103 2.67 9.81 -3.02
N GLY A 104 1.79 10.63 -3.61
CA GLY A 104 2.00 11.26 -4.91
C GLY A 104 3.19 12.23 -4.90
N GLU A 105 3.30 13.09 -3.89
CA GLU A 105 4.47 13.96 -3.70
C GLU A 105 5.78 13.16 -3.61
N LEU A 106 5.73 11.97 -3.02
CA LEU A 106 6.86 11.04 -2.90
C LEU A 106 7.09 10.19 -4.17
N GLY A 107 6.37 10.45 -5.25
CA GLY A 107 6.55 9.79 -6.55
C GLY A 107 5.88 8.41 -6.65
N TYR A 108 4.91 8.12 -5.79
CA TYR A 108 4.11 6.91 -5.86
C TYR A 108 2.79 7.13 -6.56
N GLU A 109 2.37 6.12 -7.31
CA GLU A 109 1.08 6.07 -7.96
C GLU A 109 0.28 4.89 -7.39
N PRO A 110 -1.02 5.05 -7.14
CA PRO A 110 -1.88 3.91 -6.84
C PRO A 110 -1.90 2.98 -8.06
N VAL A 111 -1.95 1.67 -7.90
CA VAL A 111 -1.94 0.74 -9.05
C VAL A 111 -2.99 -0.35 -8.96
N ARG A 112 -3.51 -0.66 -7.76
CA ARG A 112 -4.50 -1.72 -7.57
C ARG A 112 -5.21 -1.57 -6.23
N ALA A 113 -6.51 -1.79 -6.18
CA ALA A 113 -7.26 -1.94 -4.93
C ALA A 113 -7.70 -3.40 -4.74
N VAL A 114 -7.74 -3.88 -3.49
CA VAL A 114 -8.27 -5.20 -3.11
C VAL A 114 -9.05 -5.10 -1.80
N ALA A 115 -10.03 -5.99 -1.58
CA ALA A 115 -10.63 -6.17 -0.26
C ALA A 115 -9.72 -7.06 0.60
N ILE A 116 -9.53 -6.68 1.88
CA ILE A 116 -8.83 -7.48 2.89
C ILE A 116 -9.83 -8.45 3.53
N ASP A 117 -10.86 -7.89 4.15
CA ASP A 117 -11.96 -8.59 4.81
C ASP A 117 -13.28 -7.81 4.58
N GLU A 118 -14.28 -7.97 5.45
CA GLU A 118 -15.54 -7.22 5.36
C GLU A 118 -15.36 -5.71 5.63
N ASP A 119 -14.44 -5.33 6.50
CA ASP A 119 -14.26 -3.98 7.01
C ASP A 119 -13.17 -3.19 6.29
N TRP A 120 -12.15 -3.85 5.74
CA TRP A 120 -10.94 -3.21 5.23
C TRP A 120 -10.74 -3.41 3.73
N SER A 121 -10.29 -2.35 3.05
CA SER A 121 -9.74 -2.42 1.70
C SER A 121 -8.29 -1.97 1.71
N ALA A 122 -7.51 -2.40 0.73
CA ALA A 122 -6.12 -2.03 0.55
C ALA A 122 -5.88 -1.44 -0.84
N LEU A 123 -5.14 -0.33 -0.90
CA LEU A 123 -4.67 0.32 -2.12
C LEU A 123 -3.16 0.15 -2.24
N ARG A 124 -2.73 -0.45 -3.34
CA ARG A 124 -1.32 -0.66 -3.66
C ARG A 124 -0.74 0.58 -4.29
N PHE A 125 0.45 0.94 -3.86
CA PHE A 125 1.25 2.01 -4.42
C PHE A 125 2.54 1.46 -5.03
N ARG A 126 3.01 2.11 -6.09
CA ARG A 126 4.24 1.76 -6.79
C ARG A 126 4.95 3.04 -7.23
N LYS A 127 6.29 3.07 -7.16
CA LYS A 127 7.10 4.17 -7.70
C LYS A 127 6.78 4.36 -9.18
N VAL A 128 6.51 5.60 -9.59
CA VAL A 128 6.10 5.93 -10.95
C VAL A 128 7.15 5.52 -12.00
N GLU A 129 8.43 5.54 -11.64
CA GLU A 129 9.54 5.08 -12.49
C GLU A 129 9.39 3.61 -12.89
N ASN A 130 8.87 2.77 -11.99
CA ASN A 130 8.70 1.34 -12.23
C ASN A 130 7.41 0.99 -12.98
N ILE A 131 6.54 1.98 -13.25
CA ILE A 131 5.32 1.80 -14.03
C ILE A 131 5.61 2.02 -15.51
N LYS A 132 5.71 0.91 -16.26
CA LYS A 132 6.00 0.93 -17.71
C LYS A 132 4.92 1.65 -18.52
N THR A 133 3.65 1.36 -18.24
CA THR A 133 2.51 1.89 -18.99
C THR A 133 1.41 2.31 -18.03
N MET A 134 0.81 3.48 -18.26
CA MET A 134 -0.36 3.97 -17.54
C MET A 134 -1.52 4.10 -18.51
N THR A 135 -2.48 3.17 -18.42
CA THR A 135 -3.67 3.11 -19.29
C THR A 135 -4.88 3.85 -18.73
N ARG A 136 -4.79 4.33 -17.48
CA ARG A 136 -5.87 5.08 -16.82
C ARG A 136 -5.84 6.57 -17.17
N SER A 137 -6.96 7.25 -16.99
CA SER A 137 -7.13 8.68 -17.30
C SER A 137 -6.58 9.65 -16.24
N PHE A 138 -6.13 9.14 -15.08
CA PHE A 138 -5.69 9.91 -13.93
C PHE A 138 -4.27 9.54 -13.46
N ALA A 139 -3.55 10.48 -12.88
CA ALA A 139 -2.26 10.27 -12.23
C ALA A 139 -2.04 11.31 -11.11
N MET A 140 -1.42 10.88 -10.02
CA MET A 140 -1.10 11.76 -8.89
C MET A 140 0.20 12.54 -9.11
N THR A 141 1.20 11.88 -9.67
CA THR A 141 2.54 12.41 -9.89
C THR A 141 2.62 13.16 -11.21
N ASP A 142 3.49 14.17 -11.32
CA ASP A 142 3.68 14.89 -12.59
C ASP A 142 4.28 14.00 -13.69
N VAL A 143 5.17 13.08 -13.31
CA VAL A 143 5.68 12.03 -14.22
C VAL A 143 4.53 11.16 -14.73
N GLY A 144 3.61 10.76 -13.85
CA GLY A 144 2.44 9.98 -14.21
C GLY A 144 1.49 10.75 -15.12
N LYS A 145 1.24 12.03 -14.83
CA LYS A 145 0.41 12.90 -15.69
C LYS A 145 0.98 13.00 -17.11
N LYS A 146 2.31 13.16 -17.24
CA LYS A 146 3.01 13.13 -18.54
C LYS A 146 2.83 11.79 -19.26
N LYS A 147 2.96 10.66 -18.56
CA LYS A 147 2.74 9.31 -19.12
C LYS A 147 1.31 9.13 -19.63
N VAL A 148 0.30 9.56 -18.85
CA VAL A 148 -1.12 9.52 -19.24
C VAL A 148 -1.40 10.40 -20.46
N ALA A 149 -0.87 11.62 -20.50
CA ALA A 149 -1.03 12.53 -21.63
C ALA A 149 -0.39 11.97 -22.92
N ALA A 150 0.77 11.34 -22.82
CA ALA A 150 1.42 10.69 -23.96
C ALA A 150 0.62 9.48 -24.48
N ALA A 151 -0.05 8.74 -23.61
CA ALA A 151 -0.88 7.60 -24.00
C ALA A 151 -2.16 8.03 -24.74
N LYS A 152 -2.76 9.19 -24.40
CA LYS A 152 -3.95 9.72 -25.08
C LYS A 152 -3.69 10.27 -26.49
N LYS A 153 -2.42 10.53 -26.84
CA LYS A 153 -2.00 11.04 -28.14
C LYS A 153 -1.66 9.94 -29.15
N LYS A 154 -1.66 8.67 -28.72
CA LYS A 154 -1.46 7.49 -29.56
C LYS A 154 -2.81 6.88 -29.87
#